data_AF-A0A2E6LEP7-F1
#
_entry.id   AF-A0A2E6LEP7-F1
#
_cell.length_a   1.000
_cell.length_b   1.000
_cell.length_c   1.000
_cell.angle_alpha   90.00
_cell.angle_beta   90.00
_cell.angle_gamma   90.00
#
_symmetry.space_group_name_H-M   'P 1'
#
loop_
_entity.id
_entity.type
_entity.pdbx_description
1 polymer ?
#
loop_
_entity_poly.entity_id
_entity_poly.type
_entity_poly.pdbx_seq_one_letter_code
_entity_poly.pdbx_strand_id
1 'polypeptide(L)'
;MNQKNKLNNFLPLKIAVSSVLGFFTLYIIFGLDGWSSRASNENAIGEVSRWCERVSDGFMREPSNTLGNLGFVFVGIYMFYKLSQDATSEKGITMFGSSSIAILYAGASTFLGPGSMAMHGTNTEFGSWLDNLSMIMYIIILWIYNLKKLIGFSSKTYLIIYGILVSWYAYDSWFLEGGFGVGISLFELSIGLWIATEIVVKFPNIYGRFSSGISVLLIQQLFGNPVVESFQNFNENWEMLFYFVPALIPNIKKTSDIKYTPWFFLGFISFFGALLIWETGVPDHPWCNPDSWLQAHMIWHLLCSAATYSFFKLYRTEKYKV
;
A
#
# COMPACT_ATOMS: atom_id res chain seq x y z
N MET A 1 8.13 17.78 -34.23
CA MET A 1 8.45 17.77 -32.78
C MET A 1 7.26 17.40 -31.87
N ASN A 2 6.03 17.85 -32.13
CA ASN A 2 4.87 17.63 -31.23
C ASN A 2 4.38 16.17 -31.05
N GLN A 3 4.46 15.30 -32.07
CA GLN A 3 4.01 13.90 -31.93
C GLN A 3 4.99 13.01 -31.16
N LYS A 4 6.31 13.15 -31.38
CA LYS A 4 7.35 12.39 -30.65
C LYS A 4 7.35 12.72 -29.14
N ASN A 5 7.17 13.99 -28.78
CA ASN A 5 7.06 14.40 -27.37
C ASN A 5 5.78 13.86 -26.71
N LYS A 6 4.64 13.85 -27.43
CA LYS A 6 3.41 13.20 -26.94
C LYS A 6 3.58 11.68 -26.79
N LEU A 7 4.27 11.00 -27.71
CA LEU A 7 4.49 9.55 -27.63
C LEU A 7 5.32 9.17 -26.39
N ASN A 8 6.36 9.96 -26.08
CA ASN A 8 7.21 9.74 -24.90
C ASN A 8 6.46 9.99 -23.59
N ASN A 9 5.56 10.98 -23.55
CA ASN A 9 4.78 11.28 -22.34
C ASN A 9 3.76 10.18 -21.98
N PHE A 10 3.31 9.40 -22.96
CA PHE A 10 2.42 8.25 -22.77
C PHE A 10 3.17 6.92 -22.62
N LEU A 11 4.50 6.91 -22.67
CA LEU A 11 5.30 5.70 -22.51
C LEU A 11 5.05 5.02 -21.15
N PRO A 12 5.00 5.71 -19.99
CA PRO A 12 4.71 5.07 -18.71
C PRO A 12 3.34 4.38 -18.68
N LEU A 13 2.30 5.01 -19.26
CA LEU A 13 0.98 4.39 -19.38
C LEU A 13 1.02 3.13 -20.25
N LYS A 14 1.70 3.17 -21.40
CA LYS A 14 1.84 2.01 -22.28
C LYS A 14 2.56 0.87 -21.57
N ILE A 15 3.65 1.16 -20.86
CA ILE A 15 4.38 0.16 -20.07
C ILE A 15 3.44 -0.45 -19.02
N ALA A 16 2.71 0.38 -18.25
CA ALA A 16 1.78 -0.12 -17.23
C ALA A 16 0.70 -1.04 -17.82
N VAL A 17 0.06 -0.64 -18.91
CA VAL A 17 -0.95 -1.46 -19.60
C VAL A 17 -0.34 -2.76 -20.11
N SER A 18 0.83 -2.70 -20.77
CA SER A 18 1.52 -3.89 -21.25
C SER A 18 1.95 -4.83 -20.12
N SER A 19 2.40 -4.30 -18.98
CA SER A 19 2.76 -5.09 -17.80
C SER A 19 1.55 -5.79 -17.18
N VAL A 20 0.39 -5.11 -17.10
CA VAL A 20 -0.85 -5.71 -16.61
C VAL A 20 -1.34 -6.81 -17.56
N LEU A 21 -1.33 -6.56 -18.87
CA LEU A 21 -1.65 -7.58 -19.87
C LEU A 21 -0.67 -8.76 -19.83
N GLY A 22 0.62 -8.47 -19.64
CA GLY A 22 1.65 -9.47 -19.44
C GLY A 22 1.39 -10.32 -18.21
N PHE A 23 1.03 -9.72 -17.08
CA PHE A 23 0.64 -10.45 -15.86
C PHE A 23 -0.53 -11.39 -16.13
N PHE A 24 -1.64 -10.91 -16.71
CA PHE A 24 -2.79 -11.77 -17.01
C PHE A 24 -2.43 -12.89 -18.00
N THR A 25 -1.58 -12.61 -18.98
CA THR A 25 -1.10 -13.63 -19.93
C THR A 25 -0.28 -14.70 -19.21
N LEU A 26 0.66 -14.32 -18.36
CA LEU A 26 1.47 -15.25 -17.57
C LEU A 26 0.61 -16.03 -16.58
N TYR A 27 -0.33 -15.36 -15.90
CA TYR A 27 -1.29 -15.99 -15.01
C TYR A 27 -2.11 -17.05 -15.75
N ILE A 28 -2.61 -16.74 -16.95
CA ILE A 28 -3.29 -17.72 -17.80
C ILE A 28 -2.36 -18.89 -18.16
N ILE A 29 -1.17 -18.62 -18.69
CA ILE A 29 -0.25 -19.66 -19.15
C ILE A 29 0.13 -20.61 -18.01
N PHE A 30 0.53 -20.09 -16.85
CA PHE A 30 0.94 -20.93 -15.72
C PHE A 30 -0.24 -21.65 -15.07
N GLY A 31 -1.42 -21.03 -15.02
CA GLY A 31 -2.58 -21.69 -14.44
C GLY A 31 -3.17 -22.81 -15.31
N LEU A 32 -2.82 -22.90 -16.61
CA LEU A 32 -3.25 -24.02 -17.47
C LEU A 32 -2.70 -25.37 -17.00
N ASP A 33 -1.52 -25.36 -16.39
CA ASP A 33 -0.89 -26.56 -15.79
C ASP A 33 -1.31 -26.76 -14.32
N GLY A 34 -2.18 -25.89 -13.81
CA GLY A 34 -2.56 -25.80 -12.40
C GLY A 34 -1.54 -25.04 -11.54
N TRP A 35 -1.95 -24.71 -10.32
CA TRP A 35 -1.09 -24.00 -9.36
C TRP A 35 -0.18 -24.95 -8.59
N SER A 36 0.99 -24.46 -8.19
CA SER A 36 1.97 -25.20 -7.38
C SER A 36 1.45 -25.46 -5.96
N SER A 37 2.31 -26.02 -5.10
CA SER A 37 1.97 -26.32 -3.71
C SER A 37 1.39 -25.10 -2.99
N ARG A 38 0.28 -25.34 -2.30
CA ARG A 38 -0.38 -24.37 -1.44
C ARG A 38 0.58 -23.84 -0.37
N ALA A 39 0.52 -22.55 -0.07
CA ALA A 39 1.22 -21.96 1.04
C ALA A 39 0.74 -22.52 2.38
N SER A 40 1.64 -22.72 3.33
CA SER A 40 1.37 -23.35 4.63
C SER A 40 0.20 -22.71 5.39
N ASN A 41 0.03 -21.40 5.27
CA ASN A 41 -1.00 -20.58 5.91
C ASN A 41 -2.32 -20.45 5.14
N GLU A 42 -2.49 -21.16 4.01
CA GLU A 42 -3.73 -21.16 3.22
C GLU A 42 -4.55 -22.45 3.44
N ASN A 43 -5.80 -22.48 2.96
CA ASN A 43 -6.70 -23.62 3.14
C ASN A 43 -6.75 -24.55 1.92
N ALA A 44 -7.08 -25.81 2.12
CA ALA A 44 -7.18 -26.77 1.03
C ALA A 44 -8.39 -26.50 0.12
N ILE A 45 -8.36 -27.02 -1.10
CA ILE A 45 -9.49 -26.96 -2.03
C ILE A 45 -10.75 -27.55 -1.37
N GLY A 46 -11.86 -26.82 -1.46
CA GLY A 46 -13.15 -27.15 -0.83
C GLY A 46 -13.33 -26.60 0.59
N GLU A 47 -12.25 -26.23 1.26
CA GLU A 47 -12.30 -25.61 2.59
C GLU A 47 -12.62 -24.12 2.52
N VAL A 48 -13.06 -23.57 3.65
CA VAL A 48 -13.26 -22.12 3.83
C VAL A 48 -11.88 -21.49 4.01
N SER A 49 -11.50 -20.54 3.17
CA SER A 49 -10.22 -19.86 3.32
C SER A 49 -10.19 -18.95 4.54
N ARG A 50 -8.99 -18.57 4.99
CA ARG A 50 -8.79 -17.54 6.03
C ARG A 50 -9.46 -16.20 5.71
N TRP A 51 -9.83 -15.96 4.45
CA TRP A 51 -10.56 -14.79 3.97
C TRP A 51 -12.02 -15.11 3.63
N CYS A 52 -12.56 -16.13 4.30
CA CYS A 52 -13.92 -16.65 4.21
C CYS A 52 -14.30 -17.32 2.87
N GLU A 53 -13.78 -16.88 1.73
CA GLU A 53 -14.15 -17.46 0.44
C GLU A 53 -13.78 -18.95 0.35
N ARG A 54 -14.69 -19.78 -0.14
CA ARG A 54 -14.40 -21.21 -0.33
C ARG A 54 -13.34 -21.38 -1.42
N VAL A 55 -12.30 -22.16 -1.10
CA VAL A 55 -11.19 -22.43 -2.02
C VAL A 55 -11.67 -23.31 -3.17
N SER A 56 -11.64 -22.76 -4.38
CA SER A 56 -12.05 -23.41 -5.62
C SER A 56 -10.95 -24.30 -6.20
N ASP A 57 -11.36 -25.38 -6.89
CA ASP A 57 -10.47 -26.25 -7.66
C ASP A 57 -10.08 -25.63 -9.02
N GLY A 58 -10.80 -24.59 -9.45
CA GLY A 58 -10.63 -23.92 -10.73
C GLY A 58 -9.43 -22.97 -10.84
N PHE A 59 -9.50 -22.11 -11.86
CA PHE A 59 -8.40 -21.23 -12.27
C PHE A 59 -8.03 -20.18 -11.22
N MET A 60 -9.02 -19.69 -10.47
CA MET A 60 -8.84 -18.78 -9.33
C MET A 60 -9.25 -19.51 -8.08
N ARG A 61 -8.36 -19.63 -7.08
CA ARG A 61 -8.66 -20.28 -5.81
C ARG A 61 -9.73 -19.54 -5.02
N GLU A 62 -9.66 -18.22 -4.96
CA GLU A 62 -10.68 -17.36 -4.35
C GLU A 62 -11.19 -16.36 -5.40
N PRO A 63 -12.16 -16.73 -6.26
CA PRO A 63 -12.55 -15.92 -7.41
C PRO A 63 -12.95 -14.48 -7.09
N SER A 64 -13.76 -14.27 -6.05
CA SER A 64 -14.28 -12.97 -5.67
C SER A 64 -13.17 -12.08 -5.10
N ASN A 65 -12.37 -12.62 -4.18
CA ASN A 65 -11.23 -11.91 -3.59
C ASN A 65 -10.16 -11.59 -4.65
N THR A 66 -9.92 -12.51 -5.60
CA THR A 66 -9.02 -12.29 -6.74
C THR A 66 -9.55 -11.16 -7.63
N LEU A 67 -10.83 -11.18 -8.01
CA LEU A 67 -11.39 -10.17 -8.90
C LEU A 67 -11.56 -8.79 -8.24
N GLY A 68 -11.73 -8.73 -6.92
CA GLY A 68 -11.77 -7.46 -6.16
C GLY A 68 -10.54 -6.59 -6.38
N ASN A 69 -9.39 -7.21 -6.63
CA ASN A 69 -8.13 -6.54 -6.89
C ASN A 69 -8.09 -5.78 -8.23
N LEU A 70 -9.06 -5.98 -9.12
CA LEU A 70 -9.20 -5.17 -10.33
C LEU A 70 -9.38 -3.68 -10.01
N GLY A 71 -9.93 -3.35 -8.83
CA GLY A 71 -10.01 -1.96 -8.35
C GLY A 71 -8.66 -1.24 -8.38
N PHE A 72 -7.60 -1.89 -7.88
CA PHE A 72 -6.24 -1.35 -7.92
C PHE A 72 -5.71 -1.20 -9.35
N VAL A 73 -5.97 -2.18 -10.21
CA VAL A 73 -5.55 -2.15 -11.63
C VAL A 73 -6.19 -0.95 -12.34
N PHE A 74 -7.51 -0.76 -12.21
CA PHE A 74 -8.23 0.34 -12.83
C PHE A 74 -7.74 1.70 -12.31
N VAL A 75 -7.64 1.83 -10.99
CA VAL A 75 -7.16 3.06 -10.35
C VAL A 75 -5.74 3.38 -10.79
N GLY A 76 -4.84 2.39 -10.80
CA GLY A 76 -3.45 2.54 -11.20
C GLY A 76 -3.27 2.96 -12.66
N ILE A 77 -3.96 2.30 -13.60
CA ILE A 77 -3.97 2.69 -15.02
C ILE A 77 -4.51 4.12 -15.18
N TYR A 78 -5.56 4.49 -14.44
CA TYR A 78 -6.07 5.86 -14.45
C TYR A 78 -5.03 6.87 -13.93
N MET A 79 -4.27 6.54 -12.88
CA MET A 79 -3.18 7.39 -12.39
C MET A 79 -2.13 7.62 -13.47
N PHE A 80 -1.67 6.56 -14.15
CA PHE A 80 -0.74 6.67 -15.26
C PHE A 80 -1.28 7.55 -16.40
N TYR A 81 -2.55 7.36 -16.75
CA TYR A 81 -3.22 8.19 -17.77
C TYR A 81 -3.21 9.67 -17.38
N LYS A 82 -3.53 9.99 -16.11
CA LYS A 82 -3.51 11.37 -15.62
C LYS A 82 -2.11 11.96 -15.57
N LEU A 83 -1.11 11.20 -15.14
CA LEU A 83 0.29 11.65 -15.14
C LEU A 83 0.79 11.90 -16.57
N SER A 84 0.42 11.05 -17.53
CA SER A 84 0.72 11.26 -18.96
C SER A 84 0.05 12.52 -19.52
N GLN A 85 -1.18 12.82 -19.11
CA GLN A 85 -1.84 14.09 -19.46
C GLN A 85 -1.08 15.30 -18.87
N ASP A 86 -0.75 15.24 -17.58
CA ASP A 86 -0.03 16.33 -16.91
C ASP A 86 1.33 16.60 -17.56
N ALA A 87 2.05 15.55 -17.96
CA ALA A 87 3.33 15.66 -18.65
C ALA A 87 3.22 16.37 -20.02
N THR A 88 2.02 16.41 -20.63
CA THR A 88 1.77 17.20 -21.86
C THR A 88 1.31 18.63 -21.59
N SER A 89 0.98 18.96 -20.34
CA SER A 89 0.56 20.30 -19.95
C SER A 89 1.78 21.19 -19.64
N GLU A 90 1.58 22.52 -19.69
CA GLU A 90 2.63 23.49 -19.34
C GLU A 90 3.11 23.36 -17.89
N LYS A 91 2.25 22.87 -16.98
CA LYS A 91 2.59 22.69 -15.56
C LYS A 91 3.43 21.44 -15.30
N GLY A 92 3.43 20.48 -16.22
CA GLY A 92 4.05 19.17 -16.01
C GLY A 92 3.44 18.38 -14.86
N ILE A 93 4.15 17.34 -14.42
CA ILE A 93 3.77 16.54 -13.23
C ILE A 93 4.24 17.26 -11.97
N THR A 94 3.30 17.70 -11.14
CA THR A 94 3.59 18.44 -9.89
C THR A 94 3.47 17.58 -8.62
N MET A 95 2.93 16.38 -8.74
CA MET A 95 2.72 15.45 -7.62
C MET A 95 4.06 15.02 -7.01
N PHE A 96 4.14 14.98 -5.67
CA PHE A 96 5.34 14.62 -4.91
C PHE A 96 6.60 15.46 -5.22
N GLY A 97 6.46 16.57 -5.95
CA GLY A 97 7.59 17.41 -6.39
C GLY A 97 8.58 16.67 -7.27
N SER A 98 8.19 15.51 -7.82
CA SER A 98 9.04 14.64 -8.62
C SER A 98 8.19 13.70 -9.46
N SER A 99 8.35 13.77 -10.78
CA SER A 99 7.69 12.85 -11.72
C SER A 99 8.07 11.40 -11.45
N SER A 100 9.31 11.11 -11.04
CA SER A 100 9.76 9.77 -10.69
C SER A 100 9.00 9.19 -9.49
N ILE A 101 8.77 10.00 -8.45
CA ILE A 101 8.01 9.56 -7.25
C ILE A 101 6.53 9.39 -7.60
N ALA A 102 5.96 10.27 -8.43
CA ALA A 102 4.58 10.13 -8.90
C ALA A 102 4.38 8.85 -9.75
N ILE A 103 5.31 8.54 -10.65
CA ILE A 103 5.30 7.30 -11.43
C ILE A 103 5.47 6.09 -10.53
N LEU A 104 6.37 6.16 -9.53
CA LEU A 104 6.55 5.10 -8.54
C LEU A 104 5.25 4.81 -7.77
N TYR A 105 4.56 5.86 -7.32
CA TYR A 105 3.28 5.73 -6.64
C TYR A 105 2.21 5.08 -7.51
N ALA A 106 2.08 5.51 -8.77
CA ALA A 106 1.15 4.89 -9.72
C ALA A 106 1.52 3.42 -9.99
N GLY A 107 2.81 3.11 -10.11
CA GLY A 107 3.32 1.75 -10.28
C GLY A 107 2.99 0.85 -9.10
N ALA A 108 3.34 1.25 -7.88
CA ALA A 108 3.04 0.49 -6.66
C ALA A 108 1.53 0.33 -6.44
N SER A 109 0.74 1.40 -6.68
CA SER A 109 -0.72 1.33 -6.58
C SER A 109 -1.33 0.36 -7.60
N THR A 110 -0.77 0.29 -8.82
CA THR A 110 -1.19 -0.69 -9.83
C THR A 110 -0.80 -2.11 -9.41
N PHE A 111 0.42 -2.28 -8.89
CA PHE A 111 1.00 -3.57 -8.53
C PHE A 111 0.29 -4.25 -7.35
N LEU A 112 -0.33 -3.51 -6.44
CA LEU A 112 -1.24 -4.05 -5.41
C LEU A 112 -2.26 -5.02 -6.02
N GLY A 113 -2.79 -4.72 -7.21
CA GLY A 113 -3.75 -5.58 -7.91
C GLY A 113 -3.14 -6.95 -8.26
N PRO A 114 -2.17 -7.03 -9.19
CA PRO A 114 -1.50 -8.27 -9.55
C PRO A 114 -0.83 -9.01 -8.37
N GLY A 115 -0.25 -8.27 -7.41
CA GLY A 115 0.38 -8.86 -6.22
C GLY A 115 -0.62 -9.64 -5.38
N SER A 116 -1.74 -9.00 -5.00
CA SER A 116 -2.79 -9.64 -4.21
C SER A 116 -3.56 -10.70 -5.01
N MET A 117 -3.77 -10.48 -6.32
CA MET A 117 -4.32 -11.51 -7.22
C MET A 117 -3.46 -12.78 -7.26
N ALA A 118 -2.13 -12.64 -7.17
CA ALA A 118 -1.26 -13.81 -7.15
C ALA A 118 -1.50 -14.66 -5.90
N MET A 119 -1.76 -14.06 -4.74
CA MET A 119 -2.12 -14.80 -3.53
C MET A 119 -3.52 -15.41 -3.64
N HIS A 120 -4.58 -14.62 -3.76
CA HIS A 120 -5.97 -15.12 -3.79
C HIS A 120 -6.25 -16.04 -4.98
N GLY A 121 -5.60 -15.78 -6.11
CA GLY A 121 -5.79 -16.53 -7.33
C GLY A 121 -5.12 -17.90 -7.29
N THR A 122 -4.03 -18.07 -6.55
CA THR A 122 -3.21 -19.29 -6.59
C THR A 122 -3.10 -20.03 -5.26
N ASN A 123 -3.25 -19.32 -4.13
CA ASN A 123 -2.91 -19.74 -2.76
C ASN A 123 -1.50 -20.35 -2.62
N THR A 124 -0.53 -19.92 -3.44
CA THR A 124 0.87 -20.42 -3.40
C THR A 124 1.77 -19.56 -2.52
N GLU A 125 2.90 -20.11 -2.05
CA GLU A 125 3.89 -19.34 -1.26
C GLU A 125 4.41 -18.11 -2.02
N PHE A 126 4.66 -18.27 -3.31
CA PHE A 126 5.06 -17.17 -4.18
C PHE A 126 3.97 -16.09 -4.31
N GLY A 127 2.71 -16.51 -4.41
CA GLY A 127 1.57 -15.60 -4.39
C GLY A 127 1.50 -14.80 -3.09
N SER A 128 1.57 -15.47 -1.95
CA SER A 128 1.59 -14.85 -0.62
C SER A 128 2.75 -13.87 -0.43
N TRP A 129 3.93 -14.20 -0.97
CA TRP A 129 5.07 -13.28 -0.95
C TRP A 129 4.84 -12.04 -1.82
N LEU A 130 4.29 -12.20 -3.03
CA LEU A 130 3.98 -11.07 -3.92
C LEU A 130 2.92 -10.13 -3.33
N ASP A 131 1.90 -10.67 -2.68
CA ASP A 131 0.87 -9.89 -2.00
C ASP A 131 1.50 -8.98 -0.92
N ASN A 132 2.25 -9.58 0.01
CA ASN A 132 2.99 -8.87 1.05
C ASN A 132 3.96 -7.82 0.50
N LEU A 133 4.78 -8.20 -0.49
CA LEU A 133 5.73 -7.28 -1.13
C LEU A 133 5.01 -6.09 -1.77
N SER A 134 3.87 -6.31 -2.42
CA SER A 134 3.11 -5.24 -3.08
C SER A 134 2.58 -4.21 -2.08
N MET A 135 2.11 -4.66 -0.92
CA MET A 135 1.67 -3.79 0.17
C MET A 135 2.81 -2.93 0.72
N ILE A 136 3.97 -3.55 0.95
CA ILE A 136 5.19 -2.85 1.41
C ILE A 136 5.66 -1.81 0.39
N MET A 137 5.71 -2.17 -0.89
CA MET A 137 6.07 -1.25 -1.98
C MET A 137 5.16 -0.02 -2.00
N TYR A 138 3.88 -0.17 -1.67
CA TYR A 138 2.95 0.96 -1.60
C TYR A 138 3.15 1.83 -0.34
N ILE A 139 3.07 1.25 0.86
CA ILE A 139 3.00 2.02 2.11
C ILE A 139 4.30 2.81 2.39
N ILE A 140 5.45 2.26 1.98
CA ILE A 140 6.75 2.91 2.17
C ILE A 140 6.83 4.25 1.44
N ILE A 141 6.13 4.40 0.31
CA ILE A 141 6.14 5.64 -0.46
C ILE A 141 5.65 6.83 0.39
N LEU A 142 4.58 6.61 1.15
CA LEU A 142 3.90 7.68 1.86
C LEU A 142 4.76 8.25 3.00
N TRP A 143 5.31 7.38 3.86
CA TRP A 143 6.06 7.85 5.01
C TRP A 143 7.48 8.32 4.66
N ILE A 144 8.17 7.69 3.69
CA ILE A 144 9.45 8.24 3.20
C ILE A 144 9.20 9.61 2.56
N TYR A 145 8.09 9.80 1.86
CA TYR A 145 7.79 11.10 1.25
C TYR A 145 7.54 12.17 2.30
N ASN A 146 6.84 11.83 3.39
CA ASN A 146 6.68 12.75 4.50
C ASN A 146 8.03 13.04 5.18
N LEU A 147 8.91 12.05 5.37
CA LEU A 147 10.28 12.29 5.85
C LEU A 147 11.08 13.20 4.90
N LYS A 148 10.93 13.02 3.58
CA LYS A 148 11.54 13.91 2.57
C LYS A 148 11.12 15.35 2.80
N LYS A 149 9.84 15.59 3.12
CA LYS A 149 9.31 16.94 3.39
C LYS A 149 9.80 17.52 4.71
N LEU A 150 9.93 16.69 5.74
CA LEU A 150 10.35 17.11 7.08
C LEU A 150 11.86 17.37 7.16
N ILE A 151 12.66 16.51 6.53
CA ILE A 151 14.13 16.53 6.60
C ILE A 151 14.75 17.28 5.42
N GLY A 152 14.06 17.33 4.27
CA GLY A 152 14.51 18.07 3.09
C GLY A 152 15.49 17.31 2.19
N PHE A 153 15.55 15.98 2.24
CA PHE A 153 16.47 15.22 1.36
C PHE A 153 16.03 15.19 -0.11
N SER A 154 16.97 14.90 -1.02
CA SER A 154 16.75 14.93 -2.46
C SER A 154 15.83 13.81 -2.95
N SER A 155 15.22 13.96 -4.13
CA SER A 155 14.42 12.87 -4.74
C SER A 155 15.29 11.66 -5.13
N LYS A 156 16.59 11.86 -5.37
CA LYS A 156 17.55 10.75 -5.55
C LYS A 156 17.72 9.96 -4.25
N THR A 157 17.93 10.65 -3.13
CA THR A 157 18.03 10.03 -1.81
C THR A 157 16.75 9.25 -1.48
N TYR A 158 15.58 9.85 -1.76
CA TYR A 158 14.28 9.20 -1.61
C TYR A 158 14.25 7.84 -2.35
N LEU A 159 14.61 7.82 -3.64
CA LEU A 159 14.54 6.61 -4.46
C LEU A 159 15.54 5.55 -4.01
N ILE A 160 16.71 5.96 -3.50
CA ILE A 160 17.71 5.04 -2.93
C ILE A 160 17.19 4.40 -1.66
N ILE A 161 16.66 5.19 -0.71
CA ILE A 161 16.10 4.66 0.55
C ILE A 161 14.94 3.71 0.25
N TYR A 162 14.02 4.11 -0.63
CA TYR A 162 12.91 3.27 -1.08
C TYR A 162 13.41 1.95 -1.67
N GLY A 163 14.37 2.00 -2.60
CA GLY A 163 14.91 0.82 -3.26
C GLY A 163 15.58 -0.14 -2.27
N ILE A 164 16.39 0.39 -1.35
CA ILE A 164 17.05 -0.41 -0.30
C ILE A 164 16.03 -1.12 0.57
N LEU A 165 15.02 -0.40 1.07
CA LEU A 165 14.02 -0.98 1.97
C LEU A 165 13.17 -2.04 1.28
N VAL A 166 12.74 -1.80 0.04
CA VAL A 166 11.96 -2.78 -0.74
C VAL A 166 12.82 -4.00 -1.07
N SER A 167 14.05 -3.82 -1.56
CA SER A 167 14.94 -4.94 -1.90
C SER A 167 15.31 -5.76 -0.67
N TRP A 168 15.57 -5.10 0.46
CA TRP A 168 15.87 -5.79 1.71
C TRP A 168 14.64 -6.53 2.24
N TYR A 169 13.45 -5.91 2.27
CA TYR A 169 12.22 -6.61 2.65
C TYR A 169 11.96 -7.83 1.76
N ALA A 170 12.11 -7.68 0.44
CA ALA A 170 11.94 -8.77 -0.52
C ALA A 170 12.89 -9.94 -0.25
N TYR A 171 14.16 -9.63 0.06
CA TYR A 171 15.17 -10.64 0.41
C TYR A 171 14.88 -11.29 1.77
N ASP A 172 14.65 -10.49 2.80
CA ASP A 172 14.42 -10.92 4.17
C ASP A 172 13.18 -11.82 4.29
N SER A 173 12.05 -11.40 3.71
CA SER A 173 10.79 -12.15 3.73
C SER A 173 10.85 -13.47 2.96
N TRP A 174 11.74 -13.60 1.98
CA TRP A 174 11.87 -14.83 1.19
C TRP A 174 12.94 -15.78 1.73
N PHE A 175 14.06 -15.25 2.23
CA PHE A 175 15.24 -16.05 2.57
C PHE A 175 15.56 -16.12 4.07
N LEU A 176 15.08 -15.16 4.88
CA LEU A 176 15.47 -15.00 6.29
C LEU A 176 14.27 -15.11 7.26
N GLU A 177 13.17 -15.73 6.83
CA GLU A 177 11.93 -15.92 7.61
C GLU A 177 11.16 -14.62 7.94
N GLY A 178 11.63 -13.46 7.44
CA GLY A 178 11.01 -12.16 7.67
C GLY A 178 11.41 -11.49 8.99
N GLY A 179 10.78 -10.35 9.29
CA GLY A 179 11.00 -9.64 10.55
C GLY A 179 12.34 -8.92 10.68
N PHE A 180 13.12 -8.77 9.61
CA PHE A 180 14.43 -8.11 9.60
C PHE A 180 15.45 -8.76 10.55
N GLY A 181 15.26 -10.02 10.92
CA GLY A 181 16.05 -10.72 11.94
C GLY A 181 15.88 -10.20 13.38
N VAL A 182 14.93 -9.28 13.60
CA VAL A 182 14.68 -8.64 14.91
C VAL A 182 13.18 -8.58 15.27
N GLY A 183 12.32 -9.27 14.52
CA GLY A 183 10.88 -9.34 14.76
C GLY A 183 10.06 -8.13 14.29
N ILE A 184 10.61 -7.22 13.48
CA ILE A 184 9.90 -6.01 13.05
C ILE A 184 8.91 -6.32 11.92
N SER A 185 7.62 -6.05 12.16
CA SER A 185 6.60 -5.93 11.11
C SER A 185 6.76 -4.60 10.38
N LEU A 186 7.46 -4.59 9.25
CA LEU A 186 7.66 -3.38 8.45
C LEU A 186 6.33 -2.78 7.97
N PHE A 187 5.31 -3.62 7.76
CA PHE A 187 4.00 -3.17 7.30
C PHE A 187 3.31 -2.31 8.37
N GLU A 188 3.15 -2.84 9.58
CA GLU A 188 2.56 -2.09 10.71
C GLU A 188 3.37 -0.87 11.06
N LEU A 189 4.71 -1.02 11.12
CA LEU A 189 5.62 0.08 11.37
C LEU A 189 5.40 1.21 10.36
N SER A 190 5.23 0.87 9.08
CA SER A 190 5.02 1.84 8.01
C SER A 190 3.69 2.58 8.12
N ILE A 191 2.62 1.93 8.59
CA ILE A 191 1.31 2.59 8.82
C ILE A 191 1.43 3.62 9.94
N GLY A 192 2.04 3.23 11.07
CA GLY A 192 2.26 4.14 12.19
C GLY A 192 3.17 5.31 11.82
N LEU A 193 4.28 5.06 11.12
CA LEU A 193 5.18 6.09 10.60
C LEU A 193 4.48 7.03 9.62
N TRP A 194 3.65 6.50 8.72
CA TRP A 194 2.89 7.33 7.77
C TRP A 194 1.98 8.31 8.50
N ILE A 195 1.16 7.83 9.43
CA ILE A 195 0.21 8.70 10.15
C ILE A 195 0.94 9.69 11.04
N ALA A 196 1.97 9.23 11.79
CA ALA A 196 2.79 10.10 12.62
C ALA A 196 3.44 11.22 11.80
N THR A 197 4.09 10.87 10.69
CA THR A 197 4.75 11.86 9.83
C THR A 197 3.75 12.79 9.12
N GLU A 198 2.56 12.32 8.73
CA GLU A 198 1.52 13.14 8.10
C GLU A 198 1.02 14.24 9.06
N ILE A 199 0.82 13.90 10.33
CA ILE A 199 0.43 14.86 11.38
C ILE A 199 1.52 15.91 11.58
N VAL A 200 2.78 15.49 11.68
CA VAL A 200 3.90 16.41 11.87
C VAL A 200 4.10 17.30 10.64
N VAL A 201 3.89 16.79 9.43
CA VAL A 201 3.90 17.58 8.18
C VAL A 201 2.78 18.63 8.19
N LYS A 202 1.58 18.26 8.64
CA LYS A 202 0.44 19.17 8.72
C LYS A 202 0.64 20.26 9.76
N PHE A 203 1.13 19.88 10.94
CA PHE A 203 1.30 20.73 12.11
C PHE A 203 2.77 20.70 12.55
N PRO A 204 3.67 21.44 11.88
CA PRO A 204 5.11 21.43 12.20
C PRO A 204 5.42 22.29 13.44
N ASN A 205 4.78 21.99 14.56
CA ASN A 205 4.90 22.68 15.84
C ASN A 205 4.80 21.69 17.00
N ILE A 206 4.87 22.18 18.24
CA ILE A 206 4.83 21.33 19.44
C ILE A 206 3.54 20.51 19.55
N TYR A 207 2.39 21.05 19.13
CA TYR A 207 1.12 20.34 19.14
C TYR A 207 1.11 19.18 18.15
N GLY A 208 1.65 19.38 16.94
CA GLY A 208 1.79 18.31 15.96
C GLY A 208 2.66 17.16 16.46
N ARG A 209 3.80 17.47 17.09
CA ARG A 209 4.69 16.46 17.70
C ARG A 209 4.00 15.64 18.78
N PHE A 210 3.24 16.31 19.65
CA PHE A 210 2.50 15.62 20.71
C PHE A 210 1.37 14.76 20.12
N SER A 211 0.58 15.34 19.20
CA SER A 211 -0.53 14.64 18.56
C SER A 211 -0.08 13.46 17.69
N SER A 212 1.10 13.51 17.07
CA SER A 212 1.63 12.36 16.32
C SER A 212 1.93 11.18 17.24
N GLY A 213 2.52 11.43 18.43
CA GLY A 213 2.76 10.38 19.41
C GLY A 213 1.46 9.75 19.93
N ILE A 214 0.46 10.57 20.26
CA ILE A 214 -0.86 10.06 20.68
C ILE A 214 -1.52 9.24 19.56
N SER A 215 -1.45 9.72 18.32
CA SER A 215 -2.16 9.08 17.21
C SER A 215 -1.61 7.69 16.93
N VAL A 216 -0.30 7.48 17.05
CA VAL A 216 0.30 6.15 16.95
C VAL A 216 -0.26 5.22 18.02
N LEU A 217 -0.29 5.65 19.28
CA LEU A 217 -0.79 4.80 20.37
C LEU A 217 -2.27 4.41 20.13
N LEU A 218 -3.07 5.34 19.61
CA LEU A 218 -4.45 5.05 19.22
C LEU A 218 -4.52 4.05 18.06
N ILE A 219 -3.68 4.19 17.04
CA ILE A 219 -3.62 3.26 15.91
C ILE A 219 -3.21 1.87 16.38
N GLN A 220 -2.16 1.77 17.21
CA GLN A 220 -1.70 0.51 17.78
C GLN A 220 -2.84 -0.22 18.51
N GLN A 221 -3.63 0.51 19.31
CA GLN A 221 -4.82 -0.03 19.95
C GLN A 221 -5.90 -0.51 18.96
N LEU A 222 -6.07 0.18 17.82
CA LEU A 222 -7.01 -0.21 16.76
C LEU A 222 -6.54 -1.42 15.95
N PHE A 223 -5.23 -1.64 15.86
CA PHE A 223 -4.62 -2.83 15.24
C PHE A 223 -4.55 -4.03 16.20
N GLY A 224 -5.29 -3.99 17.32
CA GLY A 224 -5.39 -5.11 18.25
C GLY A 224 -4.16 -5.33 19.13
N ASN A 225 -3.25 -4.37 19.22
CA ASN A 225 -2.09 -4.41 20.12
C ASN A 225 -2.33 -3.43 21.30
N PRO A 226 -2.82 -3.90 22.47
CA PRO A 226 -3.17 -3.02 23.58
C PRO A 226 -1.95 -2.27 24.12
N VAL A 227 -2.01 -0.94 24.11
CA VAL A 227 -0.86 -0.08 24.45
C VAL A 227 -0.26 -0.42 25.82
N VAL A 228 -1.11 -0.69 26.82
CA VAL A 228 -0.66 -1.04 28.17
C VAL A 228 0.13 -2.34 28.19
N GLU A 229 -0.33 -3.34 27.43
CA GLU A 229 0.33 -4.64 27.32
C GLU A 229 1.67 -4.52 26.60
N SER A 230 1.74 -3.72 25.53
CA SER A 230 2.99 -3.48 24.80
C SER A 230 4.06 -2.83 25.70
N PHE A 231 3.66 -1.91 26.60
CA PHE A 231 4.58 -1.33 27.58
C PHE A 231 5.00 -2.31 28.68
N GLN A 232 4.12 -3.22 29.10
CA GLN A 232 4.45 -4.26 30.06
C GLN A 232 5.43 -5.30 29.46
N ASN A 233 5.25 -5.61 28.18
CA ASN A 233 6.07 -6.55 27.41
C ASN A 233 7.03 -5.82 26.46
N PHE A 234 7.70 -4.77 26.97
CA PHE A 234 8.51 -3.89 26.13
C PHE A 234 9.62 -4.60 25.34
N ASN A 235 10.21 -5.68 25.90
CA ASN A 235 11.24 -6.45 25.20
C ASN A 235 10.74 -7.05 23.87
N GLU A 236 9.44 -7.32 23.78
CA GLU A 236 8.79 -7.90 22.60
C GLU A 236 8.17 -6.83 21.69
N ASN A 237 8.05 -5.57 22.16
CA ASN A 237 7.36 -4.47 21.48
C ASN A 237 8.24 -3.21 21.34
N TRP A 238 9.57 -3.37 21.42
CA TRP A 238 10.52 -2.26 21.48
C TRP A 238 10.48 -1.37 20.22
N GLU A 239 10.05 -1.93 19.09
CA GLU A 239 9.87 -1.25 17.81
C GLU A 239 8.84 -0.12 17.88
N MET A 240 7.97 -0.11 18.90
CA MET A 240 7.05 0.99 19.16
C MET A 240 7.76 2.34 19.32
N LEU A 241 9.05 2.33 19.72
CA LEU A 241 9.87 3.54 19.81
C LEU A 241 10.04 4.24 18.46
N PHE A 242 10.07 3.50 17.35
CA PHE A 242 10.24 4.08 16.02
C PHE A 242 9.08 5.00 15.65
N TYR A 243 7.89 4.73 16.17
CA TYR A 243 6.73 5.59 15.92
C TYR A 243 6.86 7.00 16.49
N PHE A 244 7.71 7.20 17.50
CA PHE A 244 7.97 8.51 18.10
C PHE A 244 9.08 9.28 17.39
N VAL A 245 9.89 8.62 16.54
CA VAL A 245 10.99 9.26 15.80
C VAL A 245 10.54 10.49 15.01
N PRO A 246 9.40 10.48 14.29
CA PRO A 246 8.91 11.68 13.59
C PRO A 246 8.73 12.89 14.49
N ALA A 247 8.31 12.70 15.74
CA ALA A 247 8.11 13.77 16.72
C ALA A 247 9.43 14.34 17.25
N LEU A 248 10.56 13.67 17.03
CA LEU A 248 11.89 14.08 17.48
C LEU A 248 12.71 14.78 16.39
N ILE A 249 12.25 14.81 15.14
CA ILE A 249 12.98 15.44 14.03
C ILE A 249 13.24 16.93 14.35
N PRO A 250 14.49 17.41 14.37
CA PRO A 250 14.78 18.80 14.69
C PRO A 250 14.39 19.73 13.52
N ASN A 251 14.19 21.02 13.80
CA ASN A 251 14.08 22.08 12.79
C ASN A 251 13.01 21.85 11.68
N ILE A 252 11.87 21.29 12.06
CA ILE A 252 10.78 21.00 11.10
C ILE A 252 10.22 22.30 10.53
N LYS A 253 10.14 22.38 9.20
CA LYS A 253 9.57 23.51 8.48
C LYS A 253 8.47 23.04 7.53
N LYS A 254 7.46 23.88 7.34
CA LYS A 254 6.43 23.65 6.34
C LYS A 254 6.97 23.98 4.95
N THR A 255 7.26 22.96 4.15
CA THR A 255 7.82 23.11 2.79
C THR A 255 6.77 23.24 1.69
N SER A 256 5.55 22.78 1.95
CA SER A 256 4.44 22.82 1.00
C SER A 256 3.08 22.91 1.70
N ASP A 257 2.08 23.35 0.96
CA ASP A 257 0.68 23.38 1.37
C ASP A 257 -0.12 22.31 0.61
N ILE A 258 -0.83 21.45 1.35
CA ILE A 258 -1.74 20.42 0.81
C ILE A 258 -3.18 20.82 1.15
N LYS A 259 -4.09 20.67 0.18
CA LYS A 259 -5.54 20.82 0.41
C LYS A 259 -6.14 19.47 0.80
N TYR A 260 -6.38 19.29 2.10
CA TYR A 260 -6.85 18.02 2.67
C TYR A 260 -8.27 17.64 2.21
N THR A 261 -9.21 18.58 2.18
CA THR A 261 -10.60 18.28 1.78
C THR A 261 -10.79 18.22 0.26
N PRO A 262 -11.55 17.23 -0.28
CA PRO A 262 -12.18 16.11 0.43
C PRO A 262 -11.29 14.87 0.54
N TRP A 263 -10.21 14.81 -0.25
CA TRP A 263 -9.50 13.58 -0.57
C TRP A 263 -8.80 12.92 0.61
N PHE A 264 -8.32 13.69 1.59
CA PHE A 264 -7.79 13.12 2.83
C PHE A 264 -8.85 12.33 3.59
N PHE A 265 -10.03 12.92 3.80
CA PHE A 265 -11.10 12.28 4.55
C PHE A 265 -11.68 11.08 3.81
N LEU A 266 -11.86 11.17 2.49
CA LEU A 266 -12.28 10.02 1.68
C LEU A 266 -11.26 8.89 1.74
N GLY A 267 -9.97 9.20 1.69
CA GLY A 267 -8.91 8.21 1.81
C GLY A 267 -8.88 7.54 3.18
N PHE A 268 -8.95 8.33 4.25
CA PHE A 268 -8.97 7.81 5.63
C PHE A 268 -10.23 7.00 5.94
N ILE A 269 -11.41 7.47 5.54
CA ILE A 269 -12.66 6.71 5.71
C ILE A 269 -12.60 5.39 4.95
N SER A 270 -12.05 5.39 3.73
CA SER A 270 -11.89 4.15 2.96
C SER A 270 -10.90 3.20 3.63
N PHE A 271 -9.74 3.69 4.08
CA PHE A 271 -8.72 2.89 4.74
C PHE A 271 -9.20 2.30 6.09
N PHE A 272 -9.75 3.12 6.97
CA PHE A 272 -10.28 2.64 8.25
C PHE A 272 -11.58 1.85 8.09
N GLY A 273 -12.41 2.18 7.10
CA GLY A 273 -13.56 1.37 6.73
C GLY A 273 -13.15 -0.02 6.27
N ALA A 274 -12.03 -0.12 5.53
CA ALA A 274 -11.41 -1.39 5.24
C ALA A 274 -11.00 -2.07 6.57
N LEU A 275 -10.25 -1.39 7.45
CA LEU A 275 -9.76 -1.99 8.72
C LEU A 275 -10.88 -2.60 9.55
N LEU A 276 -12.03 -1.92 9.60
CA LEU A 276 -13.20 -2.39 10.33
C LEU A 276 -13.82 -3.67 9.75
N ILE A 277 -13.78 -3.88 8.44
CA ILE A 277 -14.36 -5.08 7.81
C ILE A 277 -13.35 -6.22 7.66
N TRP A 278 -12.05 -5.95 7.85
CA TRP A 278 -10.97 -6.93 7.67
C TRP A 278 -11.18 -8.19 8.52
N GLU A 279 -11.56 -8.02 9.79
CA GLU A 279 -11.82 -9.13 10.72
C GLU A 279 -13.24 -9.73 10.59
N THR A 280 -14.10 -9.13 9.76
CA THR A 280 -15.49 -9.62 9.60
C THR A 280 -15.64 -10.68 8.49
N GLY A 281 -14.64 -10.76 7.61
CA GLY A 281 -14.55 -11.67 6.47
C GLY A 281 -13.66 -12.88 6.73
N VAL A 282 -13.66 -13.40 7.95
CA VAL A 282 -12.85 -14.56 8.36
C VAL A 282 -13.73 -15.76 8.71
N PRO A 283 -13.20 -17.00 8.70
CA PRO A 283 -13.93 -18.17 9.16
C PRO A 283 -14.59 -17.97 10.53
N ASP A 284 -15.71 -18.64 10.75
CA ASP A 284 -16.49 -18.64 12.01
C ASP A 284 -17.13 -17.29 12.42
N HIS A 285 -16.87 -16.20 11.68
CA HIS A 285 -17.57 -14.93 11.89
C HIS A 285 -19.02 -15.02 11.35
N PRO A 286 -20.05 -14.47 12.03
CA PRO A 286 -21.46 -14.57 11.59
C PRO A 286 -21.77 -13.98 10.21
N TRP A 287 -20.90 -13.11 9.69
CA TRP A 287 -21.04 -12.52 8.36
C TRP A 287 -20.22 -13.23 7.28
N CYS A 288 -19.51 -14.30 7.63
CA CYS A 288 -18.83 -15.13 6.66
C CYS A 288 -19.85 -16.03 5.93
N ASN A 289 -20.01 -15.80 4.63
CA ASN A 289 -20.70 -16.70 3.72
C ASN A 289 -19.70 -17.18 2.65
N PRO A 290 -19.13 -18.39 2.80
CA PRO A 290 -18.04 -18.86 1.95
C PRO A 290 -18.39 -19.00 0.47
N ASP A 291 -19.66 -19.21 0.16
CA ASP A 291 -20.16 -19.48 -1.19
C ASP A 291 -20.78 -18.23 -1.85
N SER A 292 -20.68 -17.06 -1.20
CA SER A 292 -21.14 -15.78 -1.73
C SER A 292 -20.15 -15.20 -2.76
N TRP A 293 -20.65 -14.55 -3.81
CA TRP A 293 -19.82 -13.71 -4.68
C TRP A 293 -19.44 -12.38 -4.04
N LEU A 294 -20.22 -11.91 -3.06
CA LEU A 294 -19.94 -10.71 -2.30
C LEU A 294 -19.20 -11.10 -1.03
N GLN A 295 -17.87 -11.07 -1.10
CA GLN A 295 -16.98 -11.33 0.03
C GLN A 295 -16.60 -10.03 0.73
N ALA A 296 -16.54 -10.03 2.07
CA ALA A 296 -16.07 -8.86 2.82
C ALA A 296 -14.62 -8.51 2.48
N HIS A 297 -13.79 -9.52 2.22
CA HIS A 297 -12.39 -9.31 1.82
C HIS A 297 -12.26 -8.73 0.39
N MET A 298 -13.16 -9.08 -0.53
CA MET A 298 -13.29 -8.37 -1.82
C MET A 298 -13.64 -6.89 -1.62
N ILE A 299 -14.58 -6.56 -0.72
CA ILE A 299 -14.93 -5.16 -0.41
C ILE A 299 -13.73 -4.43 0.21
N TRP A 300 -12.94 -5.11 1.04
CA TRP A 300 -11.67 -4.61 1.58
C TRP A 300 -10.73 -4.16 0.46
N HIS A 301 -10.51 -4.97 -0.59
CA HIS A 301 -9.71 -4.58 -1.75
C HIS A 301 -10.24 -3.31 -2.42
N LEU A 302 -11.57 -3.22 -2.61
CA LEU A 302 -12.18 -2.06 -3.24
C LEU A 302 -12.02 -0.79 -2.39
N LEU A 303 -12.21 -0.87 -1.08
CA LEU A 303 -11.99 0.25 -0.16
C LEU A 303 -10.53 0.69 -0.15
N CYS A 304 -9.58 -0.25 -0.11
CA CYS A 304 -8.16 0.06 -0.22
C CYS A 304 -7.82 0.70 -1.58
N SER A 305 -8.42 0.26 -2.68
CA SER A 305 -8.25 0.91 -3.99
C SER A 305 -8.84 2.33 -4.03
N ALA A 306 -9.95 2.57 -3.34
CA ALA A 306 -10.51 3.90 -3.18
C ALA A 306 -9.62 4.80 -2.31
N ALA A 307 -8.95 4.23 -1.29
CA ALA A 307 -7.98 4.94 -0.48
C ALA A 307 -6.76 5.36 -1.30
N THR A 308 -6.16 4.45 -2.09
CA THR A 308 -5.02 4.76 -2.96
C THR A 308 -5.39 5.85 -3.98
N TYR A 309 -6.57 5.77 -4.60
CA TYR A 309 -7.07 6.83 -5.48
C TYR A 309 -7.20 8.17 -4.76
N SER A 310 -7.74 8.16 -3.54
CA SER A 310 -7.94 9.37 -2.76
C SER A 310 -6.61 10.03 -2.38
N PHE A 311 -5.62 9.26 -1.97
CA PHE A 311 -4.28 9.80 -1.68
C PHE A 311 -3.58 10.30 -2.94
N PHE A 312 -3.75 9.66 -4.10
CA PHE A 312 -3.31 10.22 -5.38
C PHE A 312 -3.89 11.61 -5.61
N LYS A 313 -5.20 11.77 -5.41
CA LYS A 313 -5.87 13.07 -5.57
C LYS A 313 -5.41 14.09 -4.53
N LEU A 314 -5.16 13.67 -3.29
CA LEU A 314 -4.64 14.51 -2.20
C LEU A 314 -3.28 15.11 -2.55
N TYR A 315 -2.28 14.28 -2.87
CA TYR A 315 -0.90 14.75 -3.12
C TYR A 315 -0.78 15.58 -4.41
N ARG A 316 -1.74 15.48 -5.34
CA ARG A 316 -1.84 16.39 -6.50
C ARG A 316 -2.29 17.80 -6.14
N THR A 317 -2.87 18.01 -4.95
CA THR A 317 -3.22 19.36 -4.46
C THR A 317 -2.04 20.10 -3.85
N GLU A 318 -0.90 19.43 -3.70
CA GLU A 318 0.28 19.98 -3.08
C GLU A 318 0.85 21.16 -3.88
N LYS A 319 1.15 22.24 -3.17
CA LYS A 319 1.79 23.44 -3.71
C LYS A 319 3.04 23.76 -2.91
N TYR A 320 4.16 23.87 -3.59
CA TYR A 320 5.41 24.32 -2.97
C TYR A 320 5.37 25.83 -2.80
N LYS A 321 5.85 26.31 -1.65
CA LYS A 321 6.08 27.74 -1.45
C LYS A 321 7.30 28.11 -2.30
N VAL A 322 7.09 28.97 -3.30
CA VAL A 322 8.15 29.65 -4.04
C VAL A 322 8.79 30.68 -3.14
#